data_AF-A0A7C7RX24-F1
#
_entry.id   AF-A0A7C7RX24-F1
#
_cell.length_a   1.000
_cell.length_b   1.000
_cell.length_c   1.000
_cell.angle_alpha   90.00
_cell.angle_beta   90.00
_cell.angle_gamma   90.00
#
_symmetry.space_group_name_H-M   'P 1'
#
loop_
_entity.id
_entity.type
_entity.pdbx_description
1 polymer ?
#
loop_
_entity_poly.entity_id
_entity_poly.type
_entity_poly.pdbx_seq_one_letter_code
_entity_poly.pdbx_strand_id
1 'polypeptide(L)'
;MEVLRAMRGFAVLVLTVVLLLGAAGEAQGQGGLPQEGGVVHILYFYSVDCPHCQVVEEEVLSPLQAQYGDRLDLRRLEIGDPANYELLIRTEEYFSIAPEERGLPTLVV
;
A
#
# COMPACT_ATOMS: atom_id res chain seq x y z
N MET A 1 -60.04 -24.82 20.79
CA MET A 1 -59.74 -23.39 21.04
C MET A 1 -58.47 -23.18 21.88
N GLU A 2 -58.09 -24.15 22.72
CA GLU A 2 -56.86 -24.14 23.54
C GLU A 2 -55.56 -24.19 22.69
N VAL A 3 -55.52 -25.03 21.66
CA VAL A 3 -54.34 -25.24 20.78
C VAL A 3 -54.00 -23.98 19.96
N LEU A 4 -55.01 -23.21 19.54
CA LEU A 4 -54.82 -21.96 18.80
C LEU A 4 -54.27 -20.84 19.70
N ARG A 5 -54.57 -20.87 21.01
CA ARG A 5 -53.96 -19.99 22.03
C ARG A 5 -52.51 -20.38 22.31
N ALA A 6 -52.22 -21.68 22.39
CA ALA A 6 -50.86 -22.20 22.56
C ALA A 6 -49.96 -21.89 21.33
N MET A 7 -50.48 -22.09 20.12
CA MET A 7 -49.76 -21.78 18.86
C MET A 7 -49.58 -20.28 18.65
N ARG A 8 -50.57 -19.44 19.00
CA ARG A 8 -50.45 -17.98 18.97
C ARG A 8 -49.46 -17.48 20.03
N GLY A 9 -49.50 -18.02 21.24
CA GLY A 9 -48.55 -17.69 22.30
C GLY A 9 -47.11 -18.08 21.93
N PHE A 10 -46.92 -19.26 21.34
CA PHE A 10 -45.62 -19.72 20.87
C PHE A 10 -45.12 -18.89 19.68
N ALA A 11 -45.98 -18.58 18.72
CA ALA A 11 -45.62 -17.72 17.58
C ALA A 11 -45.24 -16.29 18.03
N VAL A 12 -45.97 -15.70 18.98
CA VAL A 12 -45.65 -14.38 19.53
C VAL A 12 -44.34 -14.42 20.31
N LEU A 13 -44.09 -15.46 21.11
CA LEU A 13 -42.85 -15.63 21.86
C LEU A 13 -41.64 -15.81 20.95
N VAL A 14 -41.77 -16.60 19.88
CA VAL A 14 -40.71 -16.78 18.89
C VAL A 14 -40.44 -15.47 18.14
N LEU A 15 -41.48 -14.72 17.77
CA LEU A 15 -41.35 -13.43 17.08
C LEU A 15 -40.67 -12.38 17.97
N THR A 16 -41.03 -12.29 19.26
CA THR A 16 -40.42 -11.35 20.21
C THR A 16 -38.97 -11.72 20.53
N VAL A 17 -38.65 -13.01 20.64
CA VAL A 17 -37.26 -13.48 20.82
C VAL A 17 -36.41 -13.15 19.59
N VAL A 18 -36.91 -13.36 18.37
CA VAL A 18 -36.19 -12.98 17.14
C VAL A 18 -35.98 -11.45 17.05
N LEU A 19 -36.97 -10.65 17.43
CA LEU A 19 -36.86 -9.19 17.49
C LEU A 19 -35.83 -8.72 18.55
N LEU A 20 -35.74 -9.42 19.69
CA LEU A 20 -34.75 -9.13 20.74
C LEU A 20 -33.33 -9.57 20.36
N LEU A 21 -33.18 -10.68 19.63
CA LEU A 21 -31.86 -11.15 19.17
C LEU A 21 -31.34 -10.41 17.91
N GLY A 22 -32.22 -9.80 17.10
CA GLY A 22 -31.84 -9.07 15.89
C GLY A 22 -31.13 -7.74 16.11
N ALA A 23 -31.09 -7.20 17.34
CA ALA A 23 -30.41 -5.94 17.65
C ALA A 23 -28.88 -6.09 17.87
N ALA A 24 -28.37 -7.34 17.92
CA ALA A 24 -26.94 -7.65 17.96
C ALA A 24 -26.41 -8.11 16.59
N GLY A 25 -27.01 -7.59 15.50
CA GLY A 25 -26.49 -7.77 14.15
C GLY A 25 -25.20 -6.97 13.95
N GLU A 26 -24.09 -7.60 14.29
CA GLU A 26 -22.82 -7.59 13.56
C GLU A 26 -22.56 -6.33 12.71
N ALA A 27 -22.23 -5.22 13.39
CA ALA A 27 -21.34 -4.23 12.82
C ALA A 27 -19.91 -4.82 12.73
N GLN A 28 -19.76 -5.95 12.05
CA GLN A 28 -18.47 -6.37 11.52
C GLN A 28 -18.22 -5.53 10.26
N GLY A 29 -18.06 -4.23 10.47
CA GLY A 29 -17.27 -3.43 9.55
C GLY A 29 -15.93 -4.13 9.49
N GLN A 30 -15.64 -4.73 8.33
CA GLN A 30 -14.34 -5.31 8.03
C GLN A 30 -13.31 -4.28 8.48
N GLY A 31 -12.45 -4.66 9.41
CA GLY A 31 -11.29 -3.88 9.80
C GLY A 31 -10.37 -3.76 8.59
N GLY A 32 -10.75 -2.92 7.63
CA GLY A 32 -9.79 -2.29 6.76
C GLY A 32 -8.88 -1.49 7.66
N LEU A 33 -7.59 -1.77 7.59
CA LEU A 33 -6.58 -0.80 8.03
C LEU A 33 -7.03 0.56 7.49
N PRO A 34 -6.93 1.66 8.27
CA PRO A 34 -7.15 2.99 7.74
C PRO A 34 -6.34 3.11 6.45
N GLN A 35 -7.02 3.11 5.30
CA GLN A 35 -6.40 3.47 4.03
C GLN A 35 -6.30 4.99 4.03
N GLU A 36 -5.51 5.52 4.96
CA GLU A 36 -4.78 6.75 4.72
C GLU A 36 -3.96 6.43 3.47
N GLY A 37 -4.35 6.99 2.32
CA GLY A 37 -3.86 6.54 1.01
C GLY A 37 -2.35 6.32 1.03
N GLY A 38 -1.92 5.05 0.88
CA GLY A 38 -0.55 4.65 1.16
C GLY A 38 0.47 5.47 0.38
N VAL A 39 1.52 5.90 1.06
CA VAL A 39 2.67 6.57 0.45
C VAL A 39 3.63 5.51 -0.06
N VAL A 40 4.02 5.61 -1.33
CA VAL A 40 5.06 4.77 -1.93
C VAL A 40 6.39 5.50 -1.79
N HIS A 41 7.36 4.89 -1.12
CA HIS A 41 8.69 5.46 -0.94
C HIS A 41 9.62 4.89 -2.01
N ILE A 42 10.33 5.75 -2.74
CA ILE A 42 11.24 5.32 -3.80
C ILE A 42 12.62 5.95 -3.58
N LEU A 43 13.66 5.13 -3.61
CA LEU A 43 15.04 5.59 -3.78
C LEU A 43 15.43 5.46 -5.25
N TYR A 44 15.76 6.57 -5.88
CA TYR A 44 16.22 6.63 -7.26
C TYR A 44 17.71 6.98 -7.29
N PHE A 45 18.54 5.97 -7.54
CA PHE A 45 19.97 6.14 -7.74
C PHE A 45 20.25 6.47 -9.21
N TYR A 46 20.98 7.56 -9.43
CA TYR A 46 21.28 8.07 -10.77
C TYR A 46 22.66 8.75 -10.81
N SER A 47 23.14 9.00 -12.03
CA SER A 47 24.30 9.86 -12.26
C SER A 47 23.94 10.97 -13.25
N VAL A 48 24.50 12.16 -13.07
CA VAL A 48 24.32 13.27 -14.02
C VAL A 48 24.83 12.94 -15.43
N ASP A 49 25.87 12.10 -15.52
CA ASP A 49 26.51 11.70 -16.78
C ASP A 49 25.88 10.43 -17.40
N CYS A 50 24.73 9.97 -16.90
CA CYS A 50 24.00 8.80 -17.37
C CYS A 50 22.80 9.23 -18.25
N PRO A 51 22.86 9.09 -19.60
CA PRO A 51 21.76 9.51 -20.47
C PRO A 51 20.46 8.73 -20.21
N HIS A 52 20.55 7.44 -19.90
CA HIS A 52 19.39 6.62 -19.58
C HIS A 52 18.66 7.07 -18.31
N CYS A 53 19.41 7.62 -17.35
CA CYS A 53 18.87 8.17 -16.12
C CYS A 53 18.05 9.45 -16.39
N GLN A 54 18.51 10.28 -17.32
CA GLN A 54 17.79 11.49 -17.71
C GLN A 54 16.44 11.14 -18.36
N VAL A 55 16.42 10.15 -19.26
CA VAL A 55 15.19 9.65 -19.88
C VAL A 55 14.19 9.15 -18.82
N VAL A 56 14.64 8.35 -17.85
CA VAL A 56 13.76 7.85 -16.77
C VAL A 56 13.24 8.99 -15.88
N GLU A 57 14.07 9.97 -15.55
CA GLU A 57 13.65 11.13 -14.76
C GLU A 57 12.56 11.95 -15.49
N GLU A 58 12.78 12.26 -16.76
CA GLU A 58 11.93 13.16 -17.54
C GLU A 58 10.64 12.48 -18.01
N GLU A 59 10.74 11.26 -18.52
CA GLU A 59 9.61 10.59 -19.17
C GLU A 59 8.78 9.74 -18.21
N VAL A 60 9.33 9.37 -17.03
CA VAL A 60 8.66 8.47 -16.09
C VAL A 60 8.47 9.12 -14.72
N LEU A 61 9.56 9.45 -14.03
CA LEU A 61 9.48 9.85 -12.62
C LEU A 61 8.82 11.21 -12.44
N SER A 62 9.15 12.20 -13.29
CA SER A 62 8.55 13.53 -13.23
C SER A 62 7.03 13.52 -13.49
N PRO A 63 6.51 12.84 -14.54
CA PRO A 63 5.07 12.67 -14.73
C PRO A 63 4.38 11.95 -13.57
N LEU A 64 4.99 10.89 -13.02
CA LEU A 64 4.43 10.17 -11.88
C LEU A 64 4.37 11.05 -10.63
N GLN A 65 5.44 11.80 -10.33
CA GLN A 65 5.45 12.72 -9.19
C GLN A 65 4.36 13.81 -9.35
N ALA A 66 4.18 14.34 -10.56
CA ALA A 66 3.12 15.31 -10.84
C ALA A 66 1.71 14.70 -10.68
N GLN A 67 1.52 13.43 -11.05
CA GLN A 67 0.23 12.74 -10.95
C GLN A 67 -0.13 12.36 -9.50
N TYR A 68 0.84 11.85 -8.74
CA TYR A 68 0.60 11.26 -7.41
C TYR A 68 0.94 12.20 -6.25
N GLY A 69 1.68 13.28 -6.50
CA GLY A 69 2.04 14.27 -5.49
C GLY A 69 2.70 13.61 -4.28
N ASP A 70 2.26 13.99 -3.09
CA ASP A 70 2.82 13.50 -1.82
C ASP A 70 2.57 12.01 -1.55
N ARG A 71 1.78 11.32 -2.37
CA ARG A 71 1.63 9.84 -2.30
C ARG A 71 2.82 9.10 -2.93
N LEU A 72 3.68 9.80 -3.64
CA LEU A 72 4.94 9.28 -4.16
C LEU A 72 6.10 10.02 -3.50
N ASP A 73 6.75 9.38 -2.55
CA ASP A 73 7.91 9.93 -1.86
C ASP A 73 9.20 9.51 -2.58
N LEU A 74 9.54 10.24 -3.64
CA LEU A 74 10.70 9.98 -4.48
C LEU A 74 11.95 10.73 -3.98
N ARG A 75 12.96 9.98 -3.55
CA ARG A 75 14.29 10.49 -3.18
C ARG A 75 15.26 10.25 -4.31
N ARG A 76 15.86 11.32 -4.83
CA ARG A 76 16.87 11.27 -5.90
C ARG A 76 18.26 11.29 -5.28
N LEU A 77 19.06 10.29 -5.59
CA LEU A 77 20.37 10.04 -5.00
C LEU A 77 21.41 10.02 -6.12
N GLU A 78 22.10 11.14 -6.31
CA GLU A 78 23.15 11.27 -7.31
C GLU A 78 24.42 10.57 -6.80
N ILE A 79 24.94 9.61 -7.56
CA ILE A 79 26.02 8.71 -7.10
C ILE A 79 27.44 9.28 -7.30
N GLY A 80 27.58 10.46 -7.90
CA GLY A 80 28.80 11.24 -7.82
C GLY A 80 29.08 11.73 -6.40
N ASP A 81 28.06 11.82 -5.54
CA ASP A 81 28.24 11.89 -4.08
C ASP A 81 28.69 10.51 -3.54
N PRO A 82 29.88 10.43 -2.90
CA PRO A 82 30.40 9.18 -2.37
C PRO A 82 29.47 8.49 -1.36
N ALA A 83 28.70 9.25 -0.57
CA ALA A 83 27.77 8.67 0.40
C ALA A 83 26.60 7.97 -0.29
N ASN A 84 26.10 8.53 -1.39
CA ASN A 84 25.03 7.91 -2.18
C ASN A 84 25.53 6.70 -2.96
N TYR A 85 26.77 6.75 -3.46
CA TYR A 85 27.40 5.59 -4.10
C TYR A 85 27.55 4.42 -3.12
N GLU A 86 28.06 4.69 -1.90
CA GLU A 86 28.15 3.65 -0.87
C GLU A 86 26.77 3.08 -0.54
N LEU A 87 25.75 3.93 -0.43
CA LEU A 87 24.38 3.49 -0.20
C LEU A 87 23.85 2.60 -1.34
N LEU A 88 24.13 2.92 -2.60
CA LEU A 88 23.77 2.06 -3.74
C LEU A 88 24.40 0.68 -3.60
N ILE A 89 25.71 0.61 -3.34
CA ILE A 89 26.43 -0.67 -3.19
C ILE A 89 25.84 -1.51 -2.05
N ARG A 90 25.58 -0.89 -0.89
CA ARG A 90 24.94 -1.59 0.25
C ARG A 90 23.54 -2.09 -0.08
N THR A 91 22.80 -1.31 -0.86
CA THR A 91 21.43 -1.65 -1.28
C THR A 91 21.44 -2.83 -2.25
N GLU A 92 22.31 -2.80 -3.27
CA GLU A 92 22.48 -3.91 -4.21
C GLU A 92 23.00 -5.18 -3.53
N GLU A 93 23.89 -5.06 -2.54
CA GLU A 93 24.32 -6.17 -1.69
C GLU A 93 23.14 -6.75 -0.89
N TYR A 94 22.32 -5.90 -0.27
CA TYR A 94 21.15 -6.33 0.50
C TYR A 94 20.17 -7.14 -0.35
N PHE A 95 19.93 -6.71 -1.58
CA PHE A 95 19.09 -7.44 -2.54
C PHE A 95 19.82 -8.59 -3.27
N SER A 96 21.08 -8.87 -2.92
CA SER A 96 21.90 -9.92 -3.51
C SER A 96 22.07 -9.80 -5.03
N ILE A 97 22.16 -8.57 -5.53
CA ILE A 97 22.39 -8.29 -6.96
C ILE A 97 23.85 -8.59 -7.31
N ALA A 98 24.05 -9.45 -8.32
CA ALA A 98 25.38 -9.83 -8.79
C ALA A 98 26.11 -8.61 -9.40
N PRO A 99 27.43 -8.48 -9.22
CA PRO A 99 28.18 -7.31 -9.71
C PRO A 99 27.99 -7.01 -11.20
N GLU A 100 27.81 -8.03 -12.02
CA GLU A 100 27.63 -7.91 -13.47
C GLU A 100 26.24 -7.39 -13.88
N GLU A 101 25.28 -7.42 -12.95
CA GLU A 101 23.91 -6.94 -13.14
C GLU A 101 23.70 -5.53 -12.56
N ARG A 102 24.67 -5.01 -11.80
CA ARG A 102 24.61 -3.69 -11.19
C ARG A 102 24.74 -2.61 -12.25
N GLY A 103 23.96 -1.55 -12.11
CA GLY A 103 23.92 -0.50 -13.12
C GLY A 103 23.05 0.68 -12.72
N LEU A 104 22.96 1.63 -13.65
CA LEU A 104 22.08 2.77 -13.54
C LEU A 104 21.17 2.86 -14.77
N PRO A 105 19.97 3.43 -14.64
CA PRO A 105 19.32 3.84 -13.38
C PRO A 105 18.94 2.67 -12.47
N THR A 106 18.93 2.88 -11.14
CA THR A 106 18.44 1.89 -10.17
C THR A 106 17.36 2.49 -9.26
N LEU A 107 16.25 1.77 -9.08
CA LEU A 107 15.09 2.17 -8.29
C LEU A 107 14.80 1.12 -7.22
N VAL A 108 14.53 1.56 -5.99
CA VAL A 108 14.09 0.70 -4.87
C VAL A 108 12.79 1.23 -4.33
N VAL A 109 11.82 0.34 -4.12
CA VAL A 109 10.44 0.64 -3.66
C VAL A 109 10.13 -0.17 -2.42
#